data_AF-K1LZY2-F1
#
_entry.id   AF-K1LZY2-F1
#
_cell.length_a   1.000
_cell.length_b   1.000
_cell.length_c   1.000
_cell.angle_alpha   90.00
_cell.angle_beta   90.00
_cell.angle_gamma   90.00
#
_symmetry.space_group_name_H-M   'P 1'
#
loop_
_entity.id
_entity.type
_entity.pdbx_description
1 polymer ?
#
loop_
_entity_poly.entity_id
_entity_poly.type
_entity_poly.pdbx_seq_one_letter_code
_entity_poly.pdbx_strand_id
1 'polypeptide(L)'
;MKYEHAKKLVDSGKSKLFENWHEIGNISIDEFLAGYKWLSEDPLDEKGRISRDIGLEVTKDAQNKFMLVHNPEQAKIIGIKTYDSNNLKGKMVKLNRTVDPVTGRVEFFHNGKLWNGDLICNIRTEL
;
A
#
# COMPACT_ATOMS: atom_id res chain seq x y z
N MET A 1 4.52 9.50 -11.93
CA MET A 1 4.80 8.61 -13.10
C MET A 1 3.52 8.49 -13.95
N LYS A 2 3.58 8.38 -15.28
CA LYS A 2 2.36 8.18 -16.10
C LYS A 2 1.85 6.74 -15.99
N TYR A 3 0.53 6.53 -15.92
CA TYR A 3 -0.11 5.21 -15.80
C TYR A 3 0.42 4.17 -16.81
N GLU A 4 0.60 4.56 -18.07
CA GLU A 4 1.09 3.66 -19.12
C GLU A 4 2.49 3.07 -18.83
N HIS A 5 3.34 3.82 -18.14
CA HIS A 5 4.65 3.31 -17.73
C HIS A 5 4.52 2.30 -16.59
N ALA A 6 3.68 2.60 -15.59
CA ALA A 6 3.34 1.70 -14.51
C ALA A 6 2.76 0.38 -15.02
N LYS A 7 1.79 0.46 -15.93
CA LYS A 7 1.19 -0.70 -16.58
C LYS A 7 2.23 -1.61 -17.23
N LYS A 8 3.16 -1.04 -18.02
CA LYS A 8 4.24 -1.81 -18.64
C LYS A 8 5.16 -2.49 -17.63
N LEU A 9 5.48 -1.83 -16.52
CA LEU A 9 6.32 -2.43 -15.47
C LEU A 9 5.62 -3.59 -14.78
N VAL A 10 4.35 -3.44 -14.42
CA VAL A 10 3.55 -4.50 -13.79
C VAL A 10 3.34 -5.67 -14.75
N ASP A 11 2.91 -5.42 -15.99
CA ASP A 11 2.67 -6.46 -17.00
C ASP A 11 3.94 -7.25 -17.35
N SER A 12 5.12 -6.63 -17.26
CA SER A 12 6.41 -7.27 -17.54
C SER A 12 7.06 -7.93 -16.33
N GLY A 13 6.39 -7.95 -15.17
CA GLY A 13 6.95 -8.53 -13.93
C GLY A 13 8.20 -7.78 -13.44
N LYS A 14 8.21 -6.45 -13.58
CA LYS A 14 9.32 -5.59 -13.17
C LYS A 14 8.95 -4.63 -12.04
N SER A 15 7.70 -4.66 -11.58
CA SER A 15 7.28 -3.82 -10.47
C SER A 15 7.46 -4.54 -9.14
N LYS A 16 8.51 -4.15 -8.40
CA LYS A 16 8.77 -4.67 -7.05
C LYS A 16 7.66 -4.29 -6.07
N LEU A 17 7.03 -3.13 -6.27
CA LEU A 17 5.92 -2.72 -5.42
C LEU A 17 4.72 -3.66 -5.60
N PHE A 18 4.36 -3.95 -6.85
CA PHE A 18 3.27 -4.88 -7.13
C PHE A 18 3.60 -6.29 -6.61
N GLU A 19 4.80 -6.80 -6.89
CA GLU A 19 5.23 -8.12 -6.41
C GLU A 19 5.11 -8.26 -4.90
N ASN A 20 5.55 -7.24 -4.15
CA ASN A 20 5.43 -7.21 -2.70
C ASN A 20 3.96 -7.19 -2.25
N TRP A 21 3.12 -6.34 -2.85
CA TRP A 21 1.70 -6.24 -2.51
C TRP A 21 0.94 -7.53 -2.85
N HIS A 22 1.32 -8.19 -3.94
CA HIS A 22 0.81 -9.50 -4.32
C HIS A 22 1.25 -10.58 -3.34
N GLU A 23 2.52 -10.61 -2.93
CA GLU A 23 3.04 -11.60 -1.98
C GLU A 23 2.36 -11.51 -0.61
N ILE A 24 2.14 -10.29 -0.11
CA ILE A 24 1.55 -10.06 1.21
C ILE A 24 0.03 -10.17 1.17
N GLY A 25 -0.62 -9.48 0.23
CA GLY A 25 -2.07 -9.30 0.21
C GLY A 25 -2.81 -10.13 -0.83
N ASN A 26 -2.10 -10.90 -1.67
CA ASN A 26 -2.68 -11.63 -2.80
C ASN A 26 -3.54 -10.73 -3.72
N ILE A 27 -3.13 -9.47 -3.88
CA ILE A 27 -3.81 -8.48 -4.72
C ILE A 27 -3.58 -8.82 -6.19
N SER A 28 -4.62 -8.74 -7.01
CA SER A 28 -4.51 -8.97 -8.45
C SER A 28 -3.83 -7.81 -9.19
N ILE A 29 -3.29 -8.08 -10.38
CA ILE A 29 -2.76 -7.04 -11.28
C ILE A 29 -3.83 -5.98 -11.56
N ASP A 30 -5.07 -6.39 -11.82
CA ASP A 30 -6.16 -5.49 -12.16
C ASP A 30 -6.51 -4.54 -11.00
N GLU A 31 -6.59 -5.06 -9.78
CA GLU A 31 -6.82 -4.24 -8.57
C GLU A 31 -5.70 -3.23 -8.37
N PHE A 32 -4.44 -3.67 -8.51
CA PHE A 32 -3.28 -2.80 -8.36
C PHE A 32 -3.26 -1.70 -9.41
N LEU A 33 -3.45 -2.05 -10.69
CA LEU A 33 -3.46 -1.09 -11.78
C LEU A 33 -4.66 -0.14 -11.71
N ALA A 34 -5.82 -0.60 -11.24
CA ALA A 34 -6.97 0.28 -11.01
C ALA A 34 -6.66 1.32 -9.92
N GLY A 35 -5.99 0.90 -8.83
CA GLY A 35 -5.52 1.82 -7.79
C GLY A 35 -4.48 2.81 -8.33
N TYR A 36 -3.49 2.34 -9.10
CA TYR A 36 -2.45 3.18 -9.65
C TYR A 36 -2.97 4.16 -10.71
N LYS A 37 -3.97 3.76 -11.51
CA LYS A 37 -4.66 4.67 -12.43
C LYS A 37 -5.28 5.85 -11.68
N TRP A 38 -5.98 5.57 -10.59
CA TRP A 38 -6.58 6.60 -9.74
C TRP A 38 -5.54 7.54 -9.10
N LEU A 39 -4.35 7.02 -8.73
CA LEU A 39 -3.22 7.86 -8.30
C LEU A 39 -2.67 8.74 -9.43
N SER A 40 -2.61 8.22 -10.65
CA SER A 40 -2.09 8.98 -11.80
C SER A 40 -2.98 10.16 -12.19
N GLU A 41 -4.23 10.14 -11.74
CA GLU A 41 -5.23 11.19 -11.88
C GLU A 41 -5.31 12.10 -10.63
N ASP A 42 -4.30 12.06 -9.73
CA ASP A 42 -4.22 12.93 -8.56
C ASP A 42 -4.22 14.41 -8.99
N PRO A 43 -5.23 15.21 -8.58
CA PRO A 43 -5.30 16.63 -8.94
C PRO A 43 -4.19 17.47 -8.28
N LEU A 44 -3.47 16.91 -7.31
CA LEU A 44 -2.66 17.62 -6.33
C LEU A 44 -3.51 18.57 -5.47
N ASP A 45 -2.95 19.02 -4.34
CA ASP A 45 -3.55 20.08 -3.55
C ASP A 45 -3.28 21.47 -4.15
N GLU A 46 -3.88 22.51 -3.57
CA GLU A 46 -3.71 23.91 -4.00
C GLU A 46 -2.25 24.39 -3.99
N LYS A 47 -1.36 23.68 -3.28
CA LYS A 47 0.08 23.96 -3.17
C LYS A 47 0.92 23.05 -4.06
N GLY A 48 0.30 22.26 -4.96
CA GLY A 48 0.97 21.31 -5.85
C GLY A 48 1.54 20.07 -5.14
N ARG A 49 1.05 19.75 -3.95
CA ARG A 49 1.45 18.57 -3.17
C ARG A 49 0.56 17.38 -3.50
N ILE A 50 1.05 16.18 -3.22
CA ILE A 50 0.27 14.95 -3.37
C ILE A 50 -0.98 15.04 -2.50
N SER A 51 -2.14 14.74 -3.08
CA SER A 51 -3.43 14.72 -2.36
C SER A 51 -3.99 13.30 -2.21
N ARG A 52 -3.44 12.32 -2.94
CA ARG A 52 -3.89 10.93 -2.95
C ARG A 52 -2.77 9.94 -2.70
N ASP A 53 -3.10 8.93 -1.90
CA ASP A 53 -2.30 7.72 -1.72
C ASP A 53 -3.23 6.49 -1.85
N ILE A 54 -2.66 5.34 -2.20
CA ILE A 54 -3.32 4.04 -2.06
C ILE A 54 -2.68 3.31 -0.89
N GLY A 55 -3.52 2.66 -0.09
CA GLY A 55 -3.10 1.81 1.00
C GLY A 55 -3.37 0.34 0.68
N LEU A 56 -2.58 -0.54 1.30
CA LEU A 56 -2.91 -1.95 1.42
C LEU A 56 -3.21 -2.24 2.89
N GLU A 57 -4.45 -2.63 3.16
CA GLU A 57 -4.83 -3.25 4.43
C GLU A 57 -4.68 -4.76 4.28
N VAL A 58 -3.99 -5.40 5.20
CA VAL A 58 -3.89 -6.86 5.17
C VAL A 58 -4.43 -7.47 6.45
N THR A 59 -4.85 -8.72 6.34
CA THR A 59 -5.17 -9.56 7.48
C THR A 59 -3.98 -9.68 8.44
N LYS A 60 -4.25 -9.89 9.73
CA LYS A 60 -3.21 -10.15 10.72
C LYS A 60 -2.36 -11.38 10.36
N ASP A 61 -2.96 -12.40 9.73
CA ASP A 61 -2.24 -13.59 9.28
C ASP A 61 -1.26 -13.27 8.15
N ALA A 62 -1.63 -12.40 7.20
CA ALA A 62 -0.71 -11.90 6.19
C ALA A 62 0.47 -11.12 6.80
N GLN A 63 0.21 -10.24 7.77
CA GLN A 63 1.27 -9.52 8.50
C GLN A 63 2.18 -10.50 9.25
N ASN A 64 1.60 -11.46 9.96
CA ASN A 64 2.35 -12.47 10.71
C ASN A 64 3.22 -13.32 9.79
N LYS A 65 2.69 -13.76 8.64
CA LYS A 65 3.45 -14.47 7.60
C LYS A 65 4.64 -13.62 7.16
N PHE A 66 4.40 -12.36 6.80
CA PHE A 66 5.45 -11.46 6.35
C PHE A 66 6.55 -11.30 7.42
N MET A 67 6.17 -11.08 8.67
CA MET A 67 7.11 -10.96 9.79
C MET A 67 7.90 -12.24 10.02
N LEU A 68 7.27 -13.41 9.99
CA LEU A 68 7.94 -14.70 10.20
C LEU A 68 8.92 -15.04 9.08
N VAL A 69 8.57 -14.70 7.83
CA VAL A 69 9.41 -15.00 6.65
C VAL A 69 10.55 -14.01 6.51
N HIS A 70 10.28 -12.71 6.63
CA HIS A 70 11.23 -11.66 6.29
C HIS A 70 11.95 -11.06 7.51
N ASN A 71 11.33 -11.12 8.70
CA ASN A 71 11.87 -10.53 9.94
C ASN A 71 11.77 -11.50 11.15
N PRO A 72 12.30 -12.73 11.06
CA PRO A 72 12.06 -13.78 12.05
C PRO A 72 12.51 -13.42 13.48
N GLU A 73 13.62 -12.70 13.64
CA GLU A 73 14.09 -12.26 14.96
C GLU A 73 13.11 -11.27 15.61
N GLN A 74 12.60 -10.31 14.82
CA GLN A 74 11.59 -9.38 15.31
C GLN A 74 10.29 -10.10 15.64
N ALA A 75 9.84 -11.03 14.79
CA ALA A 75 8.66 -11.85 15.04
C ALA A 75 8.78 -12.61 16.38
N LYS A 76 9.97 -13.15 16.68
CA LYS A 76 10.26 -13.81 17.96
C LYS A 76 10.17 -12.84 19.14
N ILE A 77 10.74 -11.64 19.03
CA ILE A 77 10.71 -10.62 20.09
C ILE A 77 9.26 -10.22 20.43
N ILE A 78 8.41 -10.03 19.41
CA ILE A 78 7.00 -9.62 19.60
C ILE A 78 6.03 -10.80 19.75
N GLY A 79 6.55 -12.03 19.82
CA GLY A 79 5.76 -13.22 20.13
C GLY A 79 4.87 -13.76 19.00
N ILE A 80 5.12 -13.39 17.75
CA ILE A 80 4.45 -14.00 16.58
C ILE A 80 5.06 -15.39 16.35
N LYS A 81 4.20 -16.41 16.30
CA LYS A 81 4.63 -17.82 16.14
C LYS A 81 3.99 -18.53 14.95
N THR A 82 2.78 -18.12 14.55
CA THR A 82 1.99 -18.80 13.53
C THR A 82 1.12 -17.80 12.78
N TYR A 83 0.57 -18.26 11.66
CA TYR A 83 -0.44 -17.59 10.85
C TYR A 83 -1.34 -18.64 10.18
N ASP A 84 -2.57 -18.28 9.83
CA ASP A 84 -3.43 -19.09 8.97
C ASP A 84 -3.14 -18.82 7.49
N SER A 85 -2.62 -19.83 6.79
CA SER A 85 -2.32 -19.75 5.36
C SER A 85 -3.56 -19.57 4.47
N ASN A 86 -4.76 -19.85 4.98
CA ASN A 86 -6.02 -19.64 4.25
C ASN A 86 -6.58 -18.22 4.42
N ASN A 87 -6.00 -17.43 5.32
CA ASN A 87 -6.45 -16.08 5.63
C ASN A 87 -5.42 -15.02 5.21
N LEU A 88 -4.76 -15.19 4.07
CA LEU A 88 -3.74 -14.26 3.55
C LEU A 88 -4.34 -13.25 2.58
N LYS A 89 -5.27 -12.44 3.07
CA LYS A 89 -6.01 -11.49 2.24
C LYS A 89 -5.53 -10.06 2.46
N GLY A 90 -5.45 -9.32 1.36
CA GLY A 90 -5.27 -7.89 1.32
C GLY A 90 -6.48 -7.19 0.70
N LYS A 91 -6.64 -5.92 1.05
CA LYS A 91 -7.64 -5.03 0.49
C LYS A 91 -6.99 -3.69 0.19
N MET A 92 -7.02 -3.30 -1.08
CA MET A 92 -6.60 -1.97 -1.47
C MET A 92 -7.63 -0.93 -1.08
N VAL A 93 -7.13 0.19 -0.57
CA VAL A 93 -7.95 1.34 -0.17
C VAL A 93 -7.42 2.61 -0.81
N LYS A 94 -8.35 3.52 -1.14
CA LYS A 94 -8.05 4.86 -1.61
C LYS A 94 -7.97 5.79 -0.40
N LEU A 95 -6.90 6.57 -0.32
CA LEU A 95 -6.59 7.43 0.81
C LEU A 95 -6.52 8.89 0.34
N ASN A 96 -7.17 9.77 1.08
CA ASN A 96 -6.91 11.20 0.99
C ASN A 96 -5.75 11.53 1.91
N ARG A 97 -4.78 12.26 1.37
CA ARG A 97 -3.62 12.74 2.12
C ARG A 97 -3.84 14.18 2.53
N THR A 98 -3.57 14.46 3.79
CA THR A 98 -3.48 15.83 4.30
C THR A 98 -2.14 16.04 5.00
N VAL A 99 -1.76 17.30 5.17
CA VAL A 99 -0.64 17.69 6.00
C VAL A 99 -1.21 18.49 7.15
N ASP A 100 -1.09 17.97 8.36
CA ASP A 100 -1.50 18.65 9.58
C ASP A 100 -0.77 20.01 9.64
N PRO A 101 -1.50 21.14 9.72
CA PRO A 101 -0.90 22.46 9.59
C PRO A 101 -0.08 22.88 10.83
N VAL A 102 -0.25 22.20 11.97
CA VAL A 102 0.41 22.54 13.24
C VAL A 102 1.71 21.76 13.38
N THR A 103 1.66 20.46 13.12
CA THR A 103 2.75 19.50 13.35
C THR A 103 3.51 19.18 12.07
N GLY A 104 2.96 19.51 10.90
CA GLY A 104 3.51 19.15 9.59
C GLY A 104 3.41 17.65 9.28
N ARG A 105 2.71 16.87 10.11
CA ARG A 105 2.56 15.42 9.91
C ARG A 105 1.69 15.14 8.71
N VAL A 106 2.07 14.11 7.96
CA VAL A 106 1.24 13.58 6.88
C VAL A 106 0.23 12.63 7.50
N GLU A 107 -1.04 12.86 7.23
CA GLU A 107 -2.14 12.03 7.68
C GLU A 107 -2.90 11.46 6.49
N PHE A 108 -3.40 10.25 6.65
CA PHE A 108 -4.10 9.52 5.60
C PHE A 108 -5.51 9.24 6.06
N PHE A 109 -6.50 9.47 5.18
CA PHE A 109 -7.90 9.30 5.50
C PHE A 109 -8.58 8.37 4.51
N HIS A 110 -9.22 7.33 5.01
CA HIS A 110 -10.11 6.46 4.23
C HIS A 110 -11.56 6.75 4.62
N ASN A 111 -12.38 7.19 3.66
CA ASN A 111 -13.79 7.55 3.88
C ASN A 111 -14.01 8.53 5.05
N GLY A 112 -13.12 9.54 5.16
CA GLY A 112 -13.20 10.57 6.20
C GLY A 112 -12.69 10.14 7.59
N LYS A 113 -12.22 8.90 7.74
CA LYS A 113 -11.62 8.41 8.99
C LYS A 113 -10.11 8.31 8.84
N LEU A 114 -9.38 8.67 9.91
CA LEU A 114 -7.94 8.50 9.96
C LEU A 114 -7.60 7.01 9.72
N TRP A 115 -6.66 6.79 8.83
CA TRP A 115 -6.23 5.47 8.38
C TRP A 115 -4.84 5.15 8.92
N ASN A 116 -4.68 3.94 9.46
CA ASN A 116 -3.46 3.45 10.09
C ASN A 116 -3.14 2.02 9.63
N GLY A 117 -3.26 1.74 8.34
CA GLY A 117 -2.91 0.42 7.79
C GLY A 117 -1.42 0.30 7.45
N ASP A 118 -1.08 -0.75 6.71
CA ASP A 118 0.27 -1.32 6.73
C ASP A 118 1.21 -0.74 5.69
N LEU A 119 0.75 -0.66 4.43
CA LEU A 119 1.57 -0.19 3.31
C LEU A 119 0.86 0.97 2.59
N ILE A 120 1.65 1.94 2.14
CA ILE A 120 1.17 3.15 1.47
C ILE A 120 2.02 3.40 0.22
N CYS A 121 1.37 3.87 -0.84
CA CYS A 121 2.00 4.29 -2.09
C CYS A 121 1.31 5.56 -2.62
N ASN A 122 2.07 6.44 -3.27
CA ASN A 122 1.56 7.57 -4.05
C ASN A 122 2.16 7.61 -5.44
N ILE A 123 1.75 8.60 -6.23
CA ILE A 123 2.18 8.80 -7.62
C ILE A 123 3.68 9.08 -7.81
N ARG A 124 4.41 9.36 -6.72
CA ARG A 124 5.88 9.52 -6.72
C ARG A 124 6.62 8.26 -6.26
N THR A 125 5.91 7.23 -5.80
CA THR A 125 6.51 5.93 -5.48
C THR A 125 7.04 5.27 -6.76
N GLU A 126 8.29 4.83 -6.71
CA GLU A 126 8.90 4.03 -7.78
C GLU A 126 8.32 2.61 -7.77
N LEU A 127 8.02 2.08 -8.96
CA LEU A 127 7.36 0.80 -9.16
C LEU A 127 8.33 -0.33 -9.40
#